data_AF-A0A2S1LJ61-F1
#
_entry.id   AF-A0A2S1LJ61-F1
#
_cell.length_a   1.000
_cell.length_b   1.000
_cell.length_c   1.000
_cell.angle_alpha   90.00
_cell.angle_beta   90.00
_cell.angle_gamma   90.00
#
_symmetry.space_group_name_H-M   'P 1'
#
loop_
_entity.id
_entity.type
_entity.pdbx_description
1 polymer ?
#
loop_
_entity_poly.entity_id
_entity_poly.type
_entity_poly.pdbx_seq_one_letter_code
_entity_poly.pdbx_strand_id
1 'polypeptide(L)'
;MKNTFTFILFITFYFVSYAQSTTGTYTLQQLQARFTHKNYTENVLLDFQKTMFRLKERPQLNEDIPGEVISWTGQNGEYSWHETYLIKKDKVQKVELIPKDHIFLKKLNSYVPGQSKFTYGYDLWSFAFVEKKLKDNFYLIEVVATSFSSMPEIITDDTLIYHLEYKTKDFKEFKLVRFKDSNAKEWKEIDQY
;
A
#
# COMPACT_ATOMS: atom_id res chain seq x y z
N MET A 1 -32.35 -7.41 -75.23
CA MET A 1 -31.18 -7.21 -74.35
C MET A 1 -31.70 -7.02 -72.94
N LYS A 2 -31.43 -7.97 -72.03
CA LYS A 2 -31.94 -7.98 -70.65
C LYS A 2 -30.90 -7.32 -69.75
N ASN A 3 -31.28 -6.21 -69.11
CA ASN A 3 -30.47 -5.52 -68.12
C ASN A 3 -30.40 -6.34 -66.83
N THR A 4 -29.19 -6.69 -66.41
CA THR A 4 -28.94 -7.32 -65.11
C THR A 4 -28.48 -6.23 -64.14
N PHE A 5 -29.35 -5.88 -63.18
CA PHE A 5 -29.02 -5.02 -62.05
C PHE A 5 -28.24 -5.87 -61.04
N THR A 6 -26.97 -5.54 -60.80
CA THR A 6 -26.18 -6.15 -59.73
C THR A 6 -26.23 -5.25 -58.50
N PHE A 7 -26.90 -5.72 -57.45
CA PHE A 7 -27.03 -5.04 -56.16
C PHE A 7 -25.80 -5.41 -55.30
N ILE A 8 -24.91 -4.45 -55.04
CA ILE A 8 -23.76 -4.64 -54.14
C ILE A 8 -24.22 -4.33 -52.72
N LEU A 9 -24.32 -5.37 -51.89
CA LEU A 9 -24.65 -5.28 -50.47
C LEU A 9 -23.42 -4.76 -49.70
N PHE A 10 -23.43 -3.49 -49.29
CA PHE A 10 -22.44 -2.95 -48.35
C PHE A 10 -22.78 -3.45 -46.94
N ILE A 11 -22.12 -4.51 -46.48
CA ILE A 11 -22.11 -4.89 -45.07
C ILE A 11 -21.06 -4.03 -44.37
N THR A 12 -21.47 -2.89 -43.81
CA THR A 12 -20.65 -2.16 -42.85
C THR A 12 -20.65 -2.96 -41.56
N PHE A 13 -19.58 -3.73 -41.33
CA PHE A 13 -19.28 -4.28 -40.02
C PHE A 13 -19.03 -3.10 -39.06
N TYR A 14 -20.04 -2.78 -38.25
CA TYR A 14 -19.83 -2.07 -36.99
C TYR A 14 -19.02 -3.00 -36.09
N PHE A 15 -17.70 -2.94 -36.22
CA PHE A 15 -16.82 -3.32 -35.13
C PHE A 15 -17.01 -2.26 -34.04
N VAL A 16 -18.00 -2.46 -33.17
CA VAL A 16 -17.93 -1.92 -31.82
C VAL A 16 -16.72 -2.61 -31.21
N SER A 17 -15.58 -1.93 -31.26
CA SER A 17 -14.46 -2.28 -30.41
C SER A 17 -15.01 -2.27 -28.99
N TYR A 18 -15.24 -3.45 -28.43
CA TYR A 18 -15.26 -3.61 -26.99
C TYR A 18 -13.88 -3.16 -26.54
N ALA A 19 -13.74 -1.87 -26.23
CA ALA A 19 -12.73 -1.43 -25.30
C ALA A 19 -12.94 -2.35 -24.10
N GLN A 20 -11.98 -3.25 -23.84
CA GLN A 20 -11.90 -3.91 -22.56
C GLN A 20 -12.09 -2.82 -21.52
N SER A 21 -13.19 -2.91 -20.79
CA SER A 21 -13.51 -2.03 -19.68
C SER A 21 -12.45 -2.28 -18.60
N THR A 22 -11.28 -1.70 -18.78
CA THR A 22 -10.37 -1.39 -17.69
C THR A 22 -11.15 -0.39 -16.85
N THR A 23 -11.48 -0.75 -15.61
CA THR A 23 -12.11 0.19 -14.70
C THR A 23 -11.13 1.35 -14.55
N GLY A 24 -11.49 2.50 -15.13
CA GLY A 24 -10.56 3.60 -15.33
C GLY A 24 -9.94 4.10 -14.02
N THR A 25 -8.69 4.55 -14.10
CA THR A 25 -8.07 5.34 -13.02
C THR A 25 -8.95 6.54 -12.65
N TYR A 26 -8.79 7.05 -11.42
CA TYR A 26 -9.53 8.23 -10.97
C TYR A 26 -9.28 9.43 -11.88
N THR A 27 -10.31 10.19 -12.24
CA THR A 27 -10.12 11.49 -12.89
C THR A 27 -9.61 12.53 -11.89
N LEU A 28 -8.96 13.59 -12.39
CA LEU A 28 -8.52 14.71 -11.53
C LEU A 28 -9.70 15.28 -10.71
N GLN A 29 -10.87 15.47 -11.32
CA GLN A 29 -12.06 15.97 -10.64
C GLN A 29 -12.51 15.05 -9.50
N GLN A 30 -12.44 13.72 -9.69
CA GLN A 30 -12.76 12.75 -8.64
C GLN A 30 -11.74 12.79 -7.49
N LEU A 31 -10.45 13.00 -7.81
CA LEU A 31 -9.40 13.17 -6.81
C LEU A 31 -9.59 14.46 -6.02
N GLN A 32 -9.90 15.58 -6.68
CA GLN A 32 -10.20 16.87 -6.03
C GLN A 32 -11.43 16.81 -5.13
N ALA A 33 -12.45 16.04 -5.52
CA ALA A 33 -13.64 15.82 -4.69
C ALA A 33 -13.34 14.97 -3.44
N ARG A 34 -12.37 14.05 -3.53
CA ARG A 34 -11.98 13.16 -2.41
C ARG A 34 -11.01 13.84 -1.45
N PHE A 35 -9.99 14.49 -1.97
CA PHE A 35 -8.87 15.03 -1.20
C PHE A 35 -8.98 16.56 -1.11
N THR A 36 -9.51 17.05 0.01
CA THR A 36 -9.96 18.44 0.15
C THR A 36 -8.96 19.35 0.88
N HIS A 37 -7.91 18.78 1.48
CA HIS A 37 -6.88 19.57 2.14
C HIS A 37 -6.12 20.48 1.16
N LYS A 38 -5.79 21.70 1.58
CA LYS A 38 -5.12 22.74 0.77
C LYS A 38 -3.78 22.33 0.13
N ASN A 39 -3.14 21.28 0.63
CA ASN A 39 -1.86 20.77 0.12
C ASN A 39 -2.04 19.86 -1.11
N TYR A 40 -3.27 19.43 -1.41
CA TYR A 40 -3.59 18.68 -2.62
C TYR A 40 -3.82 19.64 -3.78
N THR A 41 -2.74 20.22 -4.25
CA THR A 41 -2.75 21.02 -5.48
C THR A 41 -3.09 20.13 -6.67
N GLU A 42 -3.48 20.76 -7.78
CA GLU A 42 -3.69 20.04 -9.04
C GLU A 42 -2.47 19.21 -9.45
N ASN A 43 -1.25 19.77 -9.30
CA ASN A 43 0.00 19.07 -9.61
C ASN A 43 0.19 17.82 -8.74
N VAL A 44 -0.04 17.93 -7.43
CA VAL A 44 0.06 16.78 -6.51
C VAL A 44 -0.93 15.69 -6.91
N LEU A 45 -2.17 16.05 -7.23
CA LEU A 45 -3.21 15.09 -7.60
C LEU A 45 -2.97 14.45 -8.96
N LEU A 46 -2.46 15.20 -9.95
CA LEU A 46 -2.05 14.65 -11.24
C LEU A 46 -0.86 13.71 -11.10
N ASP A 47 0.12 14.05 -10.27
CA ASP A 47 1.25 13.16 -10.01
C ASP A 47 0.81 11.91 -9.26
N PHE A 48 -0.09 12.02 -8.27
CA PHE A 48 -0.70 10.87 -7.61
C PHE A 48 -1.50 10.00 -8.59
N GLN A 49 -2.28 10.61 -9.49
CA GLN A 49 -3.04 9.90 -10.53
C GLN A 49 -2.15 8.98 -11.36
N LYS A 50 -0.97 9.48 -11.76
CA LYS A 50 0.00 8.71 -12.56
C LYS A 50 0.54 7.48 -11.85
N THR A 51 0.49 7.42 -10.52
CA THR A 51 0.96 6.25 -9.76
C THR A 51 0.07 5.01 -9.98
N MET A 52 -1.18 5.22 -10.41
CA MET A 52 -2.19 4.16 -10.55
C MET A 52 -2.34 3.63 -11.98
N PHE A 53 -1.52 4.09 -12.93
CA PHE A 53 -1.73 3.86 -14.37
C PHE A 53 -1.69 2.40 -14.83
N ARG A 54 -1.09 1.50 -14.05
CA ARG A 54 -0.95 0.08 -14.38
C ARG A 54 -1.97 -0.82 -13.69
N LEU A 55 -2.85 -0.24 -12.88
CA LEU A 55 -3.84 -1.01 -12.15
C LEU A 55 -4.95 -1.45 -13.10
N LYS A 56 -5.27 -2.74 -13.06
CA LYS A 56 -6.39 -3.31 -13.84
C LYS A 56 -7.73 -2.84 -13.30
N GLU A 57 -7.75 -2.59 -12.00
CA GLU A 57 -8.93 -2.17 -11.26
C GLU A 57 -8.71 -0.83 -10.57
N ARG A 58 -9.81 -0.11 -10.35
CA ARG A 58 -9.78 1.13 -9.59
C ARG A 58 -9.36 0.83 -8.14
N PRO A 59 -8.24 1.40 -7.66
CA PRO A 59 -7.78 1.11 -6.30
C PRO A 59 -8.66 1.78 -5.26
N GLN A 60 -8.62 1.27 -4.04
CA GLN A 60 -9.02 2.00 -2.85
C GLN A 60 -7.98 3.08 -2.54
N LEU A 61 -8.43 4.31 -2.34
CA LEU A 61 -7.57 5.44 -1.97
C LEU A 61 -7.69 5.71 -0.47
N ASN A 62 -6.61 6.06 0.21
CA ASN A 62 -6.62 6.45 1.62
C ASN A 62 -5.91 7.79 1.82
N GLU A 63 -6.43 8.59 2.75
CA GLU A 63 -5.79 9.79 3.28
C GLU A 63 -5.25 9.44 4.66
N ASP A 64 -4.03 8.92 4.70
CA ASP A 64 -3.42 8.42 5.93
C ASP A 64 -3.10 9.58 6.88
N ILE A 65 -2.58 10.70 6.34
CA ILE A 65 -2.40 11.97 7.06
C ILE A 65 -2.89 13.11 6.17
N PRO A 66 -3.92 13.88 6.59
CA PRO A 66 -4.49 14.93 5.76
C PRO A 66 -3.46 15.94 5.25
N GLY A 67 -3.38 16.06 3.92
CA GLY A 67 -2.46 16.96 3.24
C GLY A 67 -0.98 16.58 3.27
N GLU A 68 -0.61 15.43 3.84
CA GLU A 68 0.79 15.01 3.98
C GLU A 68 1.06 13.62 3.44
N VAL A 69 0.23 12.63 3.80
CA VAL A 69 0.45 11.22 3.44
C VAL A 69 -0.83 10.66 2.84
N ILE A 70 -0.72 10.10 1.65
CA ILE A 70 -1.81 9.43 0.95
C ILE A 70 -1.31 8.07 0.46
N SER A 71 -2.22 7.11 0.35
CA SER A 71 -1.90 5.80 -0.18
C SER A 71 -3.01 5.28 -1.07
N TRP A 72 -2.70 4.22 -1.80
CA TRP A 72 -3.72 3.43 -2.47
C TRP A 72 -3.44 1.94 -2.29
N THR A 73 -4.52 1.16 -2.27
CA THR A 73 -4.48 -0.30 -2.26
C THR A 73 -5.27 -0.80 -3.45
N GLY A 74 -4.70 -1.70 -4.24
CA GLY A 74 -5.33 -2.19 -5.47
C GLY A 74 -4.91 -3.61 -5.79
N GLN A 75 -5.52 -4.18 -6.82
CA GLN A 75 -5.15 -5.49 -7.34
C GLN A 75 -4.46 -5.37 -8.70
N ASN A 76 -3.47 -6.22 -8.92
CA ASN A 76 -2.81 -6.39 -10.20
C ASN A 76 -2.78 -7.88 -10.57
N GLY A 77 -3.90 -8.39 -11.10
CA GLY A 77 -4.11 -9.82 -11.27
C GLY A 77 -4.37 -10.47 -9.91
N GLU A 78 -3.66 -11.54 -9.59
CA GLU A 78 -3.83 -12.29 -8.33
C GLU A 78 -3.13 -11.64 -7.14
N TYR A 79 -2.33 -10.59 -7.37
CA TYR A 79 -1.55 -9.92 -6.33
C TYR A 79 -2.23 -8.65 -5.85
N SER A 80 -2.27 -8.45 -4.53
CA SER A 80 -2.65 -7.18 -3.91
C SER A 80 -1.42 -6.28 -3.76
N TRP A 81 -1.60 -4.98 -3.99
CA TRP A 81 -0.55 -3.97 -3.99
C TRP A 81 -0.97 -2.82 -3.08
N HIS A 82 -0.01 -2.30 -2.32
CA HIS A 82 -0.18 -1.11 -1.50
C HIS A 82 1.00 -0.17 -1.73
N GLU A 83 0.71 1.09 -2.01
CA GLU A 83 1.75 2.12 -2.15
C GLU A 83 1.38 3.38 -1.39
N THR A 84 2.35 3.89 -0.63
CA THR A 84 2.22 5.08 0.20
C THR A 84 3.09 6.20 -0.35
N TYR A 85 2.57 7.43 -0.26
CA TYR A 85 3.16 8.62 -0.84
C TYR A 85 3.18 9.76 0.17
N LEU A 86 4.36 10.36 0.34
CA LEU A 86 4.55 11.60 1.09
C LEU A 86 4.46 12.79 0.14
N ILE A 87 3.66 13.79 0.50
CA ILE A 87 3.55 15.05 -0.25
C ILE A 87 4.64 15.99 0.22
N LYS A 88 5.53 16.37 -0.69
CA LYS A 88 6.62 17.29 -0.40
C LYS A 88 6.92 18.16 -1.61
N LYS A 89 6.95 19.47 -1.40
CA LYS A 89 7.29 20.46 -2.44
C LYS A 89 6.45 20.26 -3.73
N ASP A 90 5.13 20.20 -3.57
CA ASP A 90 4.18 20.09 -4.68
C ASP A 90 4.28 18.79 -5.51
N LYS A 91 4.84 17.72 -4.92
CA LYS A 91 4.97 16.41 -5.56
C LYS A 91 4.64 15.30 -4.58
N VAL A 92 4.20 14.16 -5.11
CA VAL A 92 4.14 12.90 -4.36
C VAL A 92 5.48 12.16 -4.47
N GLN A 93 5.98 11.68 -3.35
CA GLN A 93 7.18 10.85 -3.27
C GLN A 93 6.79 9.52 -2.66
N LYS A 94 7.02 8.41 -3.37
CA LYS A 94 6.81 7.07 -2.81
C LYS A 94 7.70 6.88 -1.58
N VAL A 95 7.12 6.32 -0.53
CA VAL A 95 7.82 5.98 0.72
C VAL A 95 7.60 4.52 1.06
N GLU A 96 8.59 3.90 1.69
CA GLU A 96 8.49 2.53 2.19
C GLU A 96 8.00 2.59 3.63
N LEU A 97 7.02 1.74 3.97
CA LEU A 97 6.51 1.66 5.33
C LEU A 97 7.09 0.49 6.11
N ILE A 98 7.54 -0.57 5.43
CA ILE A 98 8.20 -1.71 6.08
C ILE A 98 9.69 -1.42 6.22
N PRO A 99 10.28 -1.52 7.43
CA PRO A 99 11.71 -1.36 7.64
C PRO A 99 12.50 -2.39 6.82
N LYS A 100 13.68 -2.03 6.33
CA LYS A 100 14.56 -2.95 5.56
C LYS A 100 15.93 -3.14 6.21
N ASP A 101 16.14 -2.57 7.39
CA ASP A 101 17.41 -2.59 8.06
C ASP A 101 17.52 -3.74 9.08
N HIS A 102 18.70 -4.34 9.15
CA HIS A 102 18.98 -5.45 10.06
C HIS A 102 18.92 -5.05 11.54
N ILE A 103 19.06 -3.75 11.86
CA ILE A 103 19.08 -3.26 13.24
C ILE A 103 17.68 -3.35 13.82
N PHE A 104 16.67 -2.88 13.07
CA PHE A 104 15.27 -3.01 13.41
C PHE A 104 14.89 -4.48 13.60
N LEU A 105 15.23 -5.33 12.63
CA LEU A 105 14.89 -6.75 12.69
C LEU A 105 15.54 -7.45 13.88
N LYS A 106 16.82 -7.17 14.16
CA LYS A 106 17.55 -7.71 15.33
C LYS A 106 16.90 -7.26 16.63
N LYS A 107 16.50 -5.99 16.73
CA LYS A 107 15.80 -5.45 17.90
C LYS A 107 14.45 -6.13 18.10
N LEU A 108 13.63 -6.24 17.06
CA LEU A 108 12.34 -6.93 17.12
C LEU A 108 12.51 -8.40 17.56
N ASN A 109 13.44 -9.13 16.96
CA ASN A 109 13.73 -10.53 17.29
C ASN A 109 14.26 -10.72 18.72
N SER A 110 14.82 -9.69 19.36
CA SER A 110 15.28 -9.78 20.75
C SER A 110 14.13 -9.83 21.77
N TYR A 111 12.89 -9.48 21.36
CA TYR A 111 11.75 -9.40 22.26
C TYR A 111 10.79 -10.59 22.19
N VAL A 112 10.94 -11.46 21.20
CA VAL A 112 10.10 -12.66 21.00
C VAL A 112 10.80 -13.92 21.53
N PRO A 113 10.04 -14.97 21.89
CA PRO A 113 10.61 -16.24 22.37
C PRO A 113 11.60 -16.82 21.35
N GLY A 114 12.65 -17.51 21.82
CA GLY A 114 13.78 -17.91 20.97
C GLY A 114 13.45 -18.81 19.76
N GLN A 115 12.30 -19.48 19.79
CA GLN A 115 11.79 -20.24 18.65
C GLN A 115 11.14 -19.35 17.59
N SER A 116 10.51 -18.24 17.97
CA SER A 116 9.86 -17.30 17.04
C SER A 116 10.86 -16.29 16.48
N LYS A 117 10.84 -16.12 15.15
CA LYS A 117 11.70 -15.15 14.46
C LYS A 117 10.93 -14.41 13.39
N PHE A 118 11.32 -13.16 13.15
CA PHE A 118 10.90 -12.35 12.03
C PHE A 118 12.02 -12.25 11.00
N THR A 119 11.61 -12.07 9.76
CA THR A 119 12.43 -11.88 8.56
C THR A 119 11.64 -11.01 7.58
N TYR A 120 12.27 -10.47 6.54
CA TYR A 120 11.62 -9.66 5.51
C TYR A 120 11.14 -10.50 4.32
N GLY A 121 10.82 -11.78 4.58
CA GLY A 121 10.26 -12.70 3.59
C GLY A 121 8.96 -12.16 2.99
N TYR A 122 8.74 -12.48 1.72
CA TYR A 122 7.49 -12.17 1.02
C TYR A 122 6.34 -12.87 1.78
N ASP A 123 5.23 -12.16 1.99
CA ASP A 123 4.01 -12.64 2.68
C ASP A 123 4.07 -12.76 4.22
N LEU A 124 5.20 -12.46 4.86
CA LEU A 124 5.28 -12.43 6.34
C LEU A 124 4.90 -11.09 6.95
N TRP A 125 4.68 -10.06 6.14
CA TRP A 125 4.26 -8.74 6.57
C TRP A 125 3.01 -8.34 5.80
N SER A 126 2.00 -7.85 6.51
CA SER A 126 0.84 -7.22 5.89
C SER A 126 1.24 -5.90 5.22
N PHE A 127 0.28 -5.29 4.52
CA PHE A 127 0.40 -3.87 4.23
C PHE A 127 0.51 -3.10 5.55
N ALA A 128 1.46 -2.18 5.57
CA ALA A 128 1.66 -1.24 6.66
C ALA A 128 0.94 0.05 6.31
N PHE A 129 0.46 0.78 7.32
CA PHE A 129 -0.26 2.04 7.13
C PHE A 129 0.26 3.10 8.09
N VAL A 130 0.26 4.36 7.65
CA VAL A 130 0.57 5.49 8.53
C VAL A 130 -0.69 5.84 9.31
N GLU A 131 -0.71 5.55 10.60
CA GLU A 131 -1.90 5.73 11.44
C GLU A 131 -2.10 7.19 11.84
N LYS A 132 -1.00 7.85 12.27
CA LYS A 132 -1.05 9.25 12.71
C LYS A 132 0.32 9.90 12.73
N LYS A 133 0.31 11.23 12.75
CA LYS A 133 1.48 12.06 13.03
C LYS A 133 1.53 12.39 14.52
N LEU A 134 2.67 12.14 15.15
CA LEU A 134 2.96 12.39 16.55
C LEU A 134 3.53 13.82 16.73
N LYS A 135 3.46 14.34 17.96
CA LYS A 135 3.85 15.73 18.30
C LYS A 135 5.29 16.10 17.91
N ASP A 136 6.21 15.14 17.90
CA ASP A 136 7.64 15.37 17.58
C ASP A 136 7.98 15.17 16.09
N ASN A 137 6.98 15.32 15.20
CA ASN A 137 7.08 15.08 13.76
C ASN A 137 7.47 13.64 13.38
N PHE A 138 7.13 12.67 14.22
CA PHE A 138 7.19 11.26 13.85
C PHE A 138 5.86 10.83 13.23
N TYR A 139 5.91 9.95 12.25
CA TYR A 139 4.79 9.17 11.77
C TYR A 139 4.75 7.85 12.53
N LEU A 140 3.59 7.49 13.06
CA LEU A 140 3.33 6.17 13.62
C LEU A 140 2.83 5.27 12.50
N ILE A 141 3.44 4.09 12.39
CA ILE A 141 3.08 3.07 11.41
C ILE A 141 2.59 1.84 12.16
N GLU A 142 1.49 1.28 11.68
CA GLU A 142 0.94 -0.01 12.15
C GLU A 142 1.09 -1.05 11.05
N VAL A 143 1.46 -2.27 11.44
CA VAL A 143 1.54 -3.43 10.55
C VAL A 143 1.31 -4.72 11.34
N VAL A 144 0.84 -5.75 10.65
CA VAL A 144 0.81 -7.11 11.15
C VAL A 144 1.99 -7.89 10.57
N ALA A 145 2.73 -8.59 11.41
CA ALA A 145 3.85 -9.41 11.00
C ALA A 145 3.71 -10.83 11.57
N THR A 146 4.02 -11.81 10.72
CA THR A 146 4.00 -13.22 11.04
C THR A 146 5.41 -13.67 11.39
N SER A 147 5.58 -14.26 12.57
CA SER A 147 6.83 -14.90 12.98
C SER A 147 6.85 -16.36 12.52
N PHE A 148 8.04 -16.90 12.25
CA PHE A 148 8.24 -18.31 11.92
C PHE A 148 9.04 -19.01 13.02
N SER A 149 8.85 -20.33 13.14
CA SER A 149 9.42 -21.15 14.22
C SER A 149 10.70 -21.92 13.80
N SER A 150 10.86 -22.17 12.50
CA SER A 150 11.97 -22.94 11.93
C SER A 150 12.21 -22.59 10.47
N MET A 151 13.40 -22.92 9.94
CA MET A 151 13.72 -22.76 8.52
C MET A 151 13.41 -24.05 7.75
N PRO A 152 12.93 -23.99 6.49
CA PRO A 152 12.56 -22.77 5.75
C PRO A 152 11.33 -22.09 6.39
N GLU A 153 11.08 -20.82 6.04
CA GLU A 153 10.01 -19.96 6.60
C GLU A 153 8.60 -20.53 6.33
N ILE A 154 8.25 -21.64 6.98
CA ILE A 154 6.99 -22.36 6.82
C ILE A 154 6.04 -21.92 7.92
N ILE A 155 4.81 -21.58 7.52
CA ILE A 155 3.72 -21.34 8.46
C ILE A 155 3.31 -22.69 9.07
N THR A 156 3.62 -22.87 10.35
CA THR A 156 3.22 -24.01 11.19
C THR A 156 2.21 -23.58 12.25
N ASP A 157 1.67 -24.51 13.03
CA ASP A 157 0.78 -24.20 14.18
C ASP A 157 1.47 -23.31 15.23
N ASP A 158 2.81 -23.38 15.33
CA ASP A 158 3.60 -22.54 16.24
C ASP A 158 3.87 -21.11 15.71
N THR A 159 3.31 -20.76 14.55
CA THR A 159 3.45 -19.44 13.94
C THR A 159 2.65 -18.43 14.75
N LEU A 160 3.32 -17.42 15.29
CA LEU A 160 2.67 -16.33 16.01
C LEU A 160 2.53 -15.10 15.12
N ILE A 161 1.35 -14.49 15.17
CA ILE A 161 1.03 -13.24 14.48
C ILE A 161 1.18 -12.11 15.49
N TYR A 162 1.83 -11.03 15.07
CA TYR A 162 2.08 -9.88 15.91
C TYR A 162 1.55 -8.61 15.26
N HIS A 163 0.91 -7.77 16.06
CA HIS A 163 0.68 -6.38 15.73
C HIS A 163 1.90 -5.58 16.16
N LEU A 164 2.46 -4.80 15.24
CA LEU A 164 3.65 -3.99 15.46
C LEU A 164 3.30 -2.52 15.25
N GLU A 165 3.77 -1.68 16.16
CA GLU A 165 3.81 -0.25 15.98
C GLU A 165 5.26 0.24 16.03
N TYR A 166 5.63 1.04 15.04
CA TYR A 166 6.92 1.71 14.99
C TYR A 166 6.78 3.11 14.43
N LYS A 167 7.78 3.95 14.69
CA LYS A 167 7.77 5.35 14.29
C LYS A 167 8.95 5.70 13.41
N THR A 168 8.74 6.64 12.49
CA THR A 168 9.79 7.19 11.61
C THR A 168 9.60 8.69 11.43
N LYS A 169 10.67 9.43 11.14
CA LYS A 169 10.58 10.85 10.71
C LYS A 169 10.71 11.01 9.20
N ASP A 170 11.30 10.03 8.53
CA ASP A 170 11.84 10.17 7.18
C ASP A 170 11.55 8.97 6.27
N PHE A 171 10.85 7.95 6.77
CA PHE A 171 10.55 6.71 6.07
C PHE A 171 11.80 5.92 5.63
N LYS A 172 12.90 6.10 6.38
CA LYS A 172 14.15 5.37 6.18
C LYS A 172 14.61 4.71 7.47
N GLU A 173 14.57 5.47 8.56
CA GLU A 173 14.90 4.97 9.89
C GLU A 173 13.64 4.74 10.70
N PHE A 174 13.50 3.52 11.21
CA PHE A 174 12.33 3.09 11.96
C PHE A 174 12.71 2.74 13.39
N LYS A 175 11.88 3.14 14.34
CA LYS A 175 12.05 2.87 15.76
C LYS A 175 10.86 2.09 16.26
N LEU A 176 11.07 0.84 16.65
CA LEU A 176 10.04 0.01 17.29
C LEU A 176 9.51 0.73 18.54
N VAL A 177 8.19 0.88 18.62
CA VAL A 177 7.48 1.54 19.72
C VAL A 177 6.89 0.49 20.64
N ARG A 178 6.09 -0.42 20.08
CA ARG A 178 5.43 -1.49 20.84
C ARG A 178 5.00 -2.60 19.93
N PHE A 179 4.72 -3.74 20.53
CA PHE A 179 4.21 -4.90 19.81
C PHE A 179 3.33 -5.74 20.73
N LYS A 180 2.46 -6.55 20.14
CA LYS A 180 1.70 -7.57 20.86
C LYS A 180 1.47 -8.78 19.97
N ASP A 181 1.49 -9.97 20.57
CA ASP A 181 0.92 -11.16 19.95
C ASP A 181 -0.58 -10.91 19.72
N SER A 182 -1.13 -11.34 18.58
CA SER A 182 -2.56 -11.17 18.26
C SER A 182 -3.50 -11.81 19.28
N ASN A 183 -3.03 -12.82 20.02
CA ASN A 183 -3.76 -13.46 21.12
C ASN A 183 -3.55 -12.78 22.48
N ALA A 184 -2.59 -11.86 22.58
CA ALA A 184 -2.34 -11.10 23.81
C ALA A 184 -3.28 -9.90 23.92
N LYS A 185 -3.74 -9.62 25.14
CA LYS A 185 -4.60 -8.46 25.43
C LYS A 185 -3.80 -7.16 25.53
N GLU A 186 -2.58 -7.25 26.04
CA GLU A 186 -1.76 -6.09 26.39
C GLU A 186 -0.65 -5.86 25.37
N TRP A 187 -0.34 -4.58 25.15
CA TRP A 187 0.82 -4.18 24.37
C TRP A 187 2.09 -4.24 25.22
N LYS A 188 3.15 -4.81 24.65
CA LYS A 188 4.49 -4.69 25.19
C LYS A 188 5.13 -3.44 24.62
N GLU A 189 5.20 -2.41 25.45
CA GLU A 189 5.90 -1.17 25.15
C GLU A 189 7.41 -1.42 25.11
N ILE A 190 8.09 -0.79 24.14
CA ILE A 190 9.54 -0.84 24.03
C ILE A 190 10.10 0.44 24.64
N ASP A 191 10.65 0.31 25.85
CA ASP A 191 11.31 1.42 26.53
C ASP A 191 12.38 2.04 25.62
N GLN A 192 12.30 3.37 25.50
CA GLN A 192 13.27 4.17 24.76
C GLN A 192 14.57 4.21 25.56
N TYR A 193 15.60 3.51 25.07
CA TYR A 193 16.99 3.90 25.39
C TYR A 193 17.32 5.20 24.65
#